data_AF-A0A2E6W4Q2-F1
#
_entry.id   AF-A0A2E6W4Q2-F1
#
_cell.length_a   1.000
_cell.length_b   1.000
_cell.length_c   1.000
_cell.angle_alpha   90.00
_cell.angle_beta   90.00
_cell.angle_gamma   90.00
#
_symmetry.space_group_name_H-M   'P 1'
#
loop_
_entity.id
_entity.type
_entity.pdbx_description
1 polymer ?
#
loop_
_entity_poly.entity_id
_entity_poly.type
_entity_poly.pdbx_seq_one_letter_code
_entity_poly.pdbx_strand_id
1 'polypeptide(L)' 'MNNGIAKEQARVVLPEGLTKTRLYMNGTLRSWVHYIELRGANGTQKEHMEIAHACAEVIAEIFPLAKSL' A
#
# COMPACT_ATOMS: atom_id res chain seq x y z
N MET A 1 13.47 -23.13 10.90
CA MET A 1 14.45 -22.12 11.36
C MET A 1 15.48 -22.78 12.27
N ASN A 2 16.09 -23.91 11.86
CA ASN A 2 16.80 -24.78 12.81
C ASN A 2 18.31 -24.89 12.54
N ASN A 3 18.81 -24.21 11.50
CA ASN A 3 20.21 -24.29 11.09
C ASN A 3 21.08 -23.14 11.66
N GLY A 4 20.57 -22.37 12.63
CA GLY A 4 21.29 -21.21 13.20
C GLY A 4 21.52 -20.03 12.23
N ILE A 5 20.90 -20.06 11.04
CA ILE A 5 21.05 -19.01 10.02
C ILE A 5 20.32 -17.75 10.48
N ALA A 6 20.98 -16.60 10.34
CA ALA A 6 20.43 -15.29 10.68
C ALA A 6 19.20 -14.95 9.82
N LYS A 7 18.24 -14.22 10.40
CA LYS A 7 16.91 -13.99 9.78
C LYS A 7 17.00 -13.20 8.46
N GLU A 8 17.93 -12.25 8.40
CA GLU A 8 18.20 -11.41 7.23
C GLU A 8 18.80 -12.18 6.06
N GLN A 9 19.49 -13.30 6.31
CA GLN A 9 19.95 -14.21 5.27
C GLN A 9 18.83 -15.19 4.90
N ALA A 10 18.11 -15.72 5.89
CA ALA A 10 17.00 -16.64 5.65
C ALA A 10 15.84 -16.02 4.85
N ARG A 11 15.64 -14.70 4.88
CA ARG A 11 14.57 -14.04 4.14
C ARG A 11 14.77 -14.04 2.61
N VAL A 12 15.97 -14.36 2.11
CA VAL A 12 16.29 -14.31 0.66
C VAL A 12 15.43 -15.27 -0.16
N VAL A 13 14.99 -16.37 0.45
CA VAL A 13 14.15 -17.37 -0.22
C VAL A 13 12.65 -17.10 -0.05
N LEU A 14 12.27 -16.01 0.62
CA LEU A 14 10.86 -15.68 0.81
C LEU A 14 10.28 -15.11 -0.49
N PRO A 15 9.18 -15.69 -1.00
CA PRO A 15 8.56 -15.28 -2.26
C PRO A 15 7.92 -13.88 -2.17
N GLU A 16 8.10 -13.09 -3.24
CA GLU A 16 7.36 -11.85 -3.48
C GLU A 16 5.87 -12.14 -3.69
N GLY A 17 4.99 -11.31 -3.12
CA GLY A 17 3.54 -11.45 -3.21
C GLY A 17 2.90 -12.45 -2.22
N LEU A 18 3.65 -13.46 -1.74
CA LEU A 18 3.16 -14.40 -0.72
C LEU A 18 3.62 -14.05 0.70
N THR A 19 4.67 -13.23 0.81
CA THR A 19 5.20 -12.77 2.10
C THR A 19 4.53 -11.46 2.49
N LYS A 20 3.61 -11.51 3.45
CA LYS A 20 2.91 -10.32 3.95
C LYS A 20 3.86 -9.39 4.71
N THR A 21 3.72 -8.10 4.48
CA THR A 21 4.46 -7.05 5.18
C THR A 21 3.49 -6.00 5.73
N ARG A 22 3.96 -5.19 6.69
CA ARG A 22 3.25 -4.03 7.21
C ARG A 22 4.19 -2.83 7.15
N LEU A 23 3.73 -1.76 6.53
CA LEU A 23 4.44 -0.49 6.41
C LEU A 23 3.58 0.63 7.00
N TYR A 24 4.21 1.55 7.73
CA TYR A 24 3.59 2.81 8.13
C TYR A 24 3.96 3.87 7.08
N MET A 25 2.96 4.37 6.36
CA MET A 25 3.12 5.42 5.36
C MET A 25 2.56 6.73 5.90
N ASN A 26 3.36 7.80 5.81
CA ASN A 26 2.96 9.16 6.19
C ASN A 26 3.12 10.08 4.97
N GLY A 27 2.16 10.96 4.76
CA GLY A 27 2.15 11.92 3.67
C GLY A 27 1.11 13.02 3.91
N THR A 28 1.30 14.16 3.24
CA THR A 28 0.30 15.23 3.22
C THR A 28 -0.94 14.79 2.42
N LEU A 29 -2.08 15.45 2.63
CA LEU A 29 -3.30 15.16 1.85
C LEU A 29 -3.05 15.25 0.33
N ARG A 30 -2.28 16.26 -0.12
CA ARG A 30 -1.89 16.40 -1.53
C ARG A 30 -1.11 15.19 -2.05
N SER A 31 -0.15 14.70 -1.26
CA SER A 31 0.65 13.52 -1.61
C SER A 31 -0.23 12.28 -1.74
N TRP A 32 -1.22 12.13 -0.85
CA TRP A 32 -2.18 11.04 -0.91
C TRP A 32 -3.11 11.13 -2.12
N VAL A 33 -3.62 12.33 -2.44
CA VAL A 33 -4.43 12.54 -3.67
C VAL A 33 -3.63 12.10 -4.89
N HIS A 34 -2.39 12.59 -5.04
CA HIS A 34 -1.54 12.21 -6.17
C HIS A 34 -1.24 10.71 -6.22
N TYR A 35 -0.97 10.09 -5.06
CA TYR A 35 -0.75 8.65 -4.97
C TYR A 35 -1.98 7.85 -5.42
N ILE A 36 -3.18 8.25 -4.97
CA ILE A 36 -4.44 7.59 -5.30
C ILE A 36 -4.74 7.73 -6.80
N GLU A 37 -4.58 8.92 -7.37
CA GLU A 37 -4.80 9.16 -8.80
C GLU A 37 -3.90 8.27 -9.67
N LEU A 38 -2.61 8.17 -9.31
CA LEU A 38 -1.65 7.37 -10.07
C LEU A 38 -1.89 5.87 -9.89
N ARG A 39 -2.14 5.42 -8.66
CA ARG A 39 -2.21 3.99 -8.30
C ARG A 39 -3.60 3.39 -8.40
N GLY A 40 -4.65 4.20 -8.54
CA GLY A 40 -6.01 3.77 -8.87
C GLY A 40 -6.32 3.74 -10.37
N ALA A 41 -5.42 4.26 -11.21
CA ALA A 41 -5.65 4.34 -12.66
C ALA A 41 -5.47 2.98 -13.38
N ASN A 42 -6.15 2.86 -14.52
CA ASN A 42 -6.06 1.72 -15.43
C ASN A 42 -4.59 1.43 -15.81
N GLY A 43 -4.18 0.16 -15.67
CA GLY A 43 -2.81 -0.28 -15.95
C GLY A 43 -1.95 -0.49 -14.70
N THR A 44 -2.44 -0.12 -13.51
CA THR A 44 -1.78 -0.47 -12.25
C THR A 44 -2.07 -1.93 -11.86
N GLN A 45 -1.13 -2.57 -11.16
CA GLN A 45 -1.33 -3.91 -10.59
C GLN A 45 -2.51 -3.94 -9.60
N LYS A 46 -3.35 -4.98 -9.66
CA LYS A 46 -4.61 -5.09 -8.91
C LYS A 46 -4.45 -4.89 -7.41
N GLU A 47 -3.48 -5.54 -6.77
CA GLU A 47 -3.25 -5.42 -5.33
C GLU A 47 -2.90 -3.98 -4.92
N HIS A 48 -2.22 -3.23 -5.79
CA HIS A 48 -1.86 -1.84 -5.52
C HIS A 48 -3.05 -0.89 -5.74
N MET A 49 -3.91 -1.18 -6.73
CA MET A 49 -5.17 -0.45 -6.93
C MET A 49 -6.11 -0.62 -5.72
N GLU A 50 -6.24 -1.84 -5.20
CA GLU A 50 -7.04 -2.12 -4.00
C GLU A 50 -6.55 -1.30 -2.79
N ILE A 51 -5.23 -1.20 -2.60
CA ILE A 51 -4.64 -0.33 -1.55
C ILE A 51 -4.99 1.14 -1.80
N ALA A 52 -4.86 1.62 -3.03
CA ALA A 52 -5.15 3.02 -3.36
C ALA A 52 -6.63 3.38 -3.10
N HIS A 53 -7.56 2.52 -3.50
CA HIS A 53 -8.99 2.73 -3.24
C HIS A 53 -9.32 2.69 -1.74
N ALA A 54 -8.75 1.73 -0.98
CA ALA A 54 -8.94 1.69 0.47
C ALA A 54 -8.40 2.96 1.16
N CYS A 55 -7.26 3.49 0.73
CA CYS A 55 -6.76 4.77 1.22
C CYS A 55 -7.71 5.93 0.88
N ALA A 56 -8.28 5.94 -0.32
CA ALA A 56 -9.25 6.95 -0.75
C ALA A 56 -10.54 6.93 0.09
N GLU A 57 -11.07 5.74 0.38
CA GLU A 57 -12.25 5.55 1.24
C GLU A 57 -12.03 6.15 2.63
N VAL A 58 -10.92 5.80 3.29
CA VAL A 58 -10.57 6.31 4.63
C VAL A 58 -10.39 7.83 4.62
N ILE A 59 -9.74 8.38 3.59
CA ILE A 59 -9.58 9.84 3.46
C ILE A 59 -10.94 10.53 3.25
N ALA A 60 -11.84 9.95 2.46
CA ALA A 60 -13.17 10.49 2.21
C ALA A 60 -14.09 10.45 3.44
N GLU A 61 -13.86 9.54 4.39
CA GLU A 61 -14.54 9.55 5.70
C GLU A 61 -14.08 10.73 6.57
N ILE A 62 -12.79 11.06 6.56
CA ILE A 62 -12.20 12.15 7.34
C ILE A 62 -12.49 13.52 6.71
N PHE A 63 -12.50 13.58 5.37
CA PHE A 63 -12.74 14.80 4.59
C PHE A 63 -13.95 14.62 3.65
N PRO A 64 -15.20 14.70 4.15
CA PRO A 64 -16.40 14.42 3.35
C PRO A 64 -16.58 15.30 2.11
N LEU A 65 -16.00 16.50 2.09
CA LEU A 65 -15.96 17.41 0.93
C LEU A 65 -15.24 16.81 -0.30
N ALA A 66 -14.46 15.75 -0.13
CA ALA A 66 -13.82 15.02 -1.23
C ALA A 66 -14.78 14.11 -2.00
N LYS A 67 -16.00 13.84 -1.50
CA LYS A 67 -16.99 13.00 -2.22
C LYS A 67 -17.65 13.69 -3.41
N SER A 68 -17.51 15.02 -3.52
CA SER A 68 -18.15 15.86 -4.53
C SER A 68 -17.19 16.43 -5.58
N LEU A 69 -15.93 16.02 -5.56
CA LEU A 69 -14.92 16.34 -6.57
C LEU A 69 -14.80 15.18 -7.56
#